data_AF-A0AAW6NZD3-F1
#
_entry.id   AF-A0AAW6NZD3-F1
#
_cell.length_a   1.000
_cell.length_b   1.000
_cell.length_c   1.000
_cell.angle_alpha   90.00
_cell.angle_beta   90.00
_cell.angle_gamma   90.00
#
_symmetry.space_group_name_H-M   'P 1'
#
loop_
_entity.id
_entity.type
_entity.pdbx_description
1 polymer ?
#
loop_
_entity_poly.entity_id
_entity_poly.type
_entity_poly.pdbx_seq_one_letter_code
_entity_poly.pdbx_strand_id
1 'polypeptide(L)'
;MAKPRTDTVRKQDANRQQQLRNRRGAHKQAVGAEKLKLEIYAGTRADIDTMCQVGGFEEEAEAITLGLRYLAGMARSHPEAFRSAMDPRNPV
;
A
#
# COMPACT_ATOMS: atom_id res chain seq x y z
N MET A 1 12.62 -3.77 -34.64
CA MET A 1 11.18 -3.80 -34.99
C MET A 1 10.44 -4.61 -33.95
N ALA A 2 9.42 -4.04 -33.29
CA ALA A 2 8.62 -4.78 -32.32
C ALA A 2 7.87 -5.92 -33.02
N LYS A 3 8.02 -7.16 -32.54
CA LYS A 3 7.30 -8.32 -33.10
C LYS A 3 5.79 -8.05 -33.14
N PRO A 4 5.06 -8.47 -34.20
CA PRO A 4 3.62 -8.28 -34.25
C PRO A 4 2.96 -9.02 -33.08
N ARG A 5 2.14 -8.33 -32.28
CA ARG A 5 1.34 -8.98 -31.23
C ARG A 5 0.28 -9.84 -31.90
N THR A 6 0.56 -11.13 -32.05
CA THR A 6 -0.42 -12.11 -32.52
C THR A 6 -1.59 -12.20 -31.54
N ASP A 7 -2.76 -12.59 -32.04
CA ASP A 7 -3.96 -12.70 -31.19
C ASP A 7 -3.78 -13.67 -30.02
N THR A 8 -2.93 -14.68 -30.18
CA THR A 8 -2.54 -15.60 -29.10
C THR A 8 -1.81 -14.87 -27.96
N VAL A 9 -0.87 -13.98 -28.28
CA VAL A 9 -0.14 -13.17 -27.27
C VAL A 9 -1.11 -12.24 -26.55
N ARG A 10 -2.04 -11.61 -27.27
CA ARG A 10 -3.07 -10.74 -26.67
C ARG A 10 -3.96 -11.51 -25.69
N LYS A 11 -4.39 -12.72 -26.05
CA LYS A 11 -5.19 -13.59 -25.15
C LYS A 11 -4.42 -14.02 -23.91
N GLN A 12 -3.14 -14.37 -24.05
CA GLN A 12 -2.30 -14.74 -22.90
C GLN A 12 -2.09 -13.56 -21.93
N ASP A 13 -1.83 -12.36 -22.44
CA ASP A 13 -1.67 -11.16 -21.61
C ASP A 13 -2.97 -10.80 -20.89
N ALA A 14 -4.11 -10.89 -21.56
CA ALA A 14 -5.42 -10.67 -20.94
C ALA A 14 -5.67 -11.67 -19.80
N ASN A 15 -5.38 -12.96 -20.02
CA ASN A 15 -5.52 -13.98 -18.98
C ASN A 15 -4.59 -13.74 -17.79
N ARG A 16 -3.33 -13.34 -18.03
CA ARG A 16 -2.38 -12.99 -16.95
C ARG A 16 -2.93 -11.82 -16.12
N GLN A 17 -3.42 -10.78 -16.77
CA GLN A 17 -4.00 -9.62 -16.09
C GLN A 17 -5.26 -9.98 -15.31
N GLN A 18 -6.11 -10.85 -15.85
CA GLN A 18 -7.30 -11.33 -15.13
C GLN A 18 -6.92 -12.16 -13.90
N GLN A 19 -5.95 -13.06 -14.02
CA GLN A 19 -5.45 -13.83 -12.87
C GLN A 19 -4.86 -12.94 -11.78
N LEU A 20 -4.10 -11.91 -12.16
CA LEU A 20 -3.56 -10.93 -11.21
C LEU A 20 -4.69 -10.18 -10.48
N ARG A 21 -5.73 -9.74 -11.20
CA ARG A 21 -6.91 -9.09 -10.61
C ARG A 21 -7.67 -10.02 -9.67
N ASN A 22 -7.85 -11.28 -10.06
CA ASN A 22 -8.52 -12.28 -9.22
C ASN A 22 -7.74 -12.53 -7.93
N ARG A 23 -6.40 -12.66 -8.00
CA ARG A 23 -5.54 -12.84 -6.81
C ARG A 23 -5.64 -11.63 -5.87
N ARG A 24 -5.53 -10.41 -6.39
CA ARG A 24 -5.69 -9.19 -5.61
C ARG A 24 -7.09 -9.07 -5.01
N GLY A 25 -8.12 -9.42 -5.77
CA GLY A 25 -9.51 -9.43 -5.28
C GLY A 25 -9.71 -10.40 -4.13
N ALA A 26 -9.21 -11.64 -4.28
CA ALA A 26 -9.26 -12.66 -3.24
C ALA A 26 -8.48 -12.26 -1.98
N HIS A 27 -7.28 -11.69 -2.14
CA HIS A 27 -6.49 -11.19 -1.01
C HIS A 27 -7.24 -10.09 -0.25
N LYS A 28 -7.76 -9.09 -0.96
CA LYS A 28 -8.55 -8.00 -0.36
C LYS A 28 -9.79 -8.50 0.38
N GLN A 29 -10.49 -9.48 -0.18
CA GLN A 29 -11.65 -10.08 0.47
C GLN A 29 -11.23 -10.85 1.73
N ALA A 30 -10.14 -11.62 1.67
CA ALA A 30 -9.65 -12.41 2.80
C ALA A 30 -9.22 -11.54 3.99
N VAL A 31 -8.63 -10.36 3.73
CA VAL A 31 -8.20 -9.43 4.78
C VAL A 31 -9.29 -8.44 5.21
N GLY A 32 -10.51 -8.55 4.68
CA GLY A 32 -11.62 -7.65 4.99
C GLY A 32 -11.36 -6.19 4.59
N ALA A 33 -10.73 -5.97 3.43
CA ALA A 33 -10.28 -4.65 3.02
C ALA A 33 -11.45 -3.66 2.85
N GLU A 34 -11.36 -2.52 3.52
CA GLU A 34 -12.27 -1.39 3.37
C GLU A 34 -11.65 -0.27 2.54
N LYS A 35 -12.48 0.48 1.79
CA LYS A 35 -12.01 1.62 1.00
C LYS A 35 -12.12 2.90 1.82
N LEU A 36 -10.99 3.56 2.03
CA LEU A 36 -10.92 4.91 2.58
C LEU A 36 -10.49 5.89 1.49
N LYS A 37 -11.23 6.99 1.30
CA LYS A 37 -10.81 8.09 0.42
C LYS A 37 -10.04 9.11 1.26
N LEU A 38 -8.77 9.33 0.93
CA LEU A 38 -7.87 10.20 1.67
C LEU A 38 -7.26 11.26 0.75
N GLU A 39 -7.11 12.48 1.26
CA GLU A 39 -6.24 13.51 0.70
C GLU A 39 -4.92 13.48 1.47
N ILE A 40 -3.79 13.47 0.76
CA ILE A 40 -2.44 13.38 1.34
C ILE A 40 -1.62 14.61 0.93
N TYR A 41 -0.70 15.04 1.80
CA TYR A 41 0.17 16.18 1.52
C TYR A 41 1.33 15.81 0.58
N ALA A 42 2.02 16.83 0.08
CA ALA A 42 3.21 16.65 -0.74
C ALA A 42 4.26 15.82 0.01
N GLY A 43 4.89 14.86 -0.68
CA GLY A 43 5.89 13.95 -0.09
C GLY A 43 5.32 12.62 0.40
N THR A 44 4.09 12.61 0.94
CA THR A 44 3.50 11.39 1.56
C THR A 44 3.45 10.19 0.62
N ARG A 45 3.31 10.40 -0.69
CA ARG A 45 3.36 9.31 -1.68
C ARG A 45 4.72 8.62 -1.71
N ALA A 46 5.80 9.40 -1.73
CA ALA A 46 7.16 8.86 -1.75
C ALA A 46 7.50 8.14 -0.43
N ASP A 47 6.94 8.63 0.69
CA ASP A 47 7.08 7.97 1.99
C ASP A 47 6.38 6.61 1.99
N ILE A 48 5.17 6.51 1.42
CA ILE A 48 4.46 5.23 1.26
C ILE A 48 5.28 4.26 0.40
N ASP A 49 5.87 4.72 -0.71
CA ASP A 49 6.73 3.89 -1.55
C ASP A 49 7.97 3.39 -0.78
N THR A 50 8.57 4.26 0.04
CA THR A 50 9.69 3.92 0.91
C THR A 50 9.28 2.87 1.94
N MET A 51 8.11 3.03 2.57
CA MET A 51 7.56 2.05 3.51
C MET A 51 7.34 0.68 2.83
N CYS A 52 6.81 0.67 1.60
CA CYS A 52 6.65 -0.56 0.83
C CYS A 52 7.99 -1.24 0.54
N GLN A 53 8.99 -0.47 0.10
CA GLN A 53 10.31 -1.00 -0.22
C GLN A 53 11.02 -1.58 1.01
N VAL A 54 11.04 -0.83 2.12
CA VAL A 54 11.73 -1.24 3.36
C VAL A 54 10.99 -2.40 4.04
N GLY A 55 9.65 -2.36 4.05
CA GLY A 55 8.81 -3.38 4.66
C GLY A 55 8.59 -4.63 3.81
N GLY A 56 8.99 -4.61 2.53
CA GLY A 56 8.74 -5.70 1.59
C GLY A 56 7.25 -5.90 1.25
N PHE A 57 6.46 -4.83 1.31
CA PHE A 57 5.02 -4.89 1.06
C PHE A 57 4.70 -4.83 -0.44
N GLU A 58 3.83 -5.72 -0.91
CA GLU A 58 3.37 -5.73 -2.30
C GLU A 58 2.24 -4.72 -2.55
N GLU A 59 1.51 -4.33 -1.51
CA GLU A 59 0.39 -3.40 -1.57
C GLU A 59 0.61 -2.20 -0.63
N GLU A 60 0.49 -0.97 -1.15
CA GLU A 60 0.50 0.27 -0.35
C GLU A 60 -0.51 0.22 0.82
N ALA A 61 -1.66 -0.42 0.58
CA ALA A 61 -2.71 -0.57 1.59
C ALA A 61 -2.22 -1.36 2.81
N GLU A 62 -1.36 -2.36 2.62
CA GLU A 62 -0.77 -3.14 3.71
C GLU A 62 0.20 -2.29 4.52
N ALA A 63 1.11 -1.58 3.85
CA ALA A 63 2.07 -0.68 4.48
C ALA A 63 1.37 0.39 5.33
N ILE A 64 0.35 1.04 4.77
CA ILE A 64 -0.45 2.07 5.46
C ILE A 64 -1.21 1.46 6.64
N THR A 65 -1.85 0.30 6.45
CA THR A 65 -2.64 -0.35 7.50
C THR A 65 -1.75 -0.70 8.70
N LEU A 66 -0.60 -1.31 8.47
CA LEU A 66 0.31 -1.71 9.55
C LEU A 66 0.94 -0.50 10.23
N GLY A 67 1.36 0.52 9.46
CA GLY A 67 1.86 1.78 10.01
C GLY A 67 0.85 2.47 10.92
N LEU A 68 -0.40 2.61 10.46
CA LEU A 68 -1.47 3.21 11.27
C LEU A 68 -1.80 2.39 12.51
N ARG A 69 -1.82 1.05 12.41
CA ARG A 69 -2.05 0.18 13.58
C ARG A 69 -0.95 0.31 14.62
N TYR A 70 0.31 0.40 14.19
CA TYR A 70 1.45 0.64 15.07
C TYR A 70 1.33 1.99 15.79
N LEU A 71 1.10 3.07 15.04
CA LEU A 71 0.90 4.42 15.59
C LEU A 71 -0.28 4.47 16.56
N ALA A 72 -1.41 3.84 16.23
CA ALA A 72 -2.56 3.75 17.12
C ALA A 72 -2.26 2.95 18.39
N GLY A 73 -1.44 1.88 18.28
CA GLY A 73 -0.92 1.14 19.43
C GLY A 73 -0.06 2.03 20.33
N MET A 74 0.86 2.79 19.74
CA MET A 74 1.69 3.76 20.45
C MET A 74 0.84 4.81 21.15
N ALA A 75 -0.17 5.38 20.48
CA ALA A 75 -1.06 6.37 21.09
C ALA A 75 -1.81 5.84 22.31
N ARG A 76 -2.23 4.56 22.29
CA ARG A 76 -2.94 3.92 23.41
C ARG A 76 -2.01 3.58 24.57
N SER A 77 -0.82 3.06 24.29
CA SER A 77 0.08 2.54 25.32
C SER A 77 1.09 3.57 25.83
N HIS A 78 1.51 4.50 24.98
CA HIS A 78 2.56 5.50 25.23
C HIS A 78 2.18 6.85 24.59
N PRO A 79 1.15 7.54 25.09
CA PRO A 79 0.61 8.75 24.47
C PRO A 79 1.63 9.89 24.35
N GLU A 80 2.58 10.02 25.28
CA GLU A 80 3.64 11.03 25.19
C GLU A 80 4.64 10.74 24.06
N ALA A 81 5.00 9.47 23.86
CA ALA A 81 5.87 9.07 22.76
C ALA A 81 5.20 9.34 21.42
N PHE A 82 3.90 9.04 21.31
CA PHE A 82 3.11 9.35 20.12
C PHE A 82 3.08 10.86 19.86
N ARG A 83 2.81 11.69 20.87
CA ARG A 83 2.81 13.15 20.74
C ARG A 83 4.15 13.68 20.24
N SER A 84 5.25 13.20 20.81
CA SER A 84 6.61 13.60 20.42
C SER A 84 6.95 13.17 18.98
N ALA A 85 6.57 11.96 18.59
CA ALA A 85 6.79 11.45 17.22
C ALA A 85 5.96 12.20 16.17
N MET A 86 4.79 12.70 16.53
CA MET A 86 3.89 13.44 15.64
C MET A 86 4.06 14.97 15.74
N ASP A 87 5.06 15.46 16.48
CA ASP A 87 5.33 16.90 16.55
C ASP A 87 5.82 17.39 15.19
N PRO A 88 5.10 18.31 14.51
CA PRO A 88 5.47 18.82 13.19
C PRO A 88 6.80 19.61 13.20
N ARG A 89 7.34 19.95 14.37
CA ARG A 89 8.64 20.61 14.53
C ARG A 89 9.79 19.62 14.64
N ASN A 90 9.49 18.33 14.72
CA ASN A 90 10.48 17.27 14.76
C ASN A 90 10.87 16.92 13.30
N PRO A 91 12.13 17.11 12.88
CA PRO A 91 12.56 16.75 11.54
C PRO A 91 12.68 15.23 11.47
N VAL A 92 11.67 14.58 10.90
CA VAL A 92 11.74 13.15 10.51
C VAL A 92 12.55 13.02 9.23
#